data_AF-A0A3N7BXV9-F1
#
_entry.id   AF-A0A3N7BXV9-F1
#
_cell.length_a   1.000
_cell.length_b   1.000
_cell.length_c   1.000
_cell.angle_alpha   90.00
_cell.angle_beta   90.00
_cell.angle_gamma   90.00
#
_symmetry.space_group_name_H-M   'P 1'
#
loop_
_entity.id
_entity.type
_entity.pdbx_description
1 polymer ?
#
loop_
_entity_poly.entity_id
_entity_poly.type
_entity_poly.pdbx_seq_one_letter_code
_entity_poly.pdbx_strand_id
1 'polypeptide(L)'
;MNNAVTPLPTELHLAQRARWPQSGQHILAHHDAETVVVYQAYRPAIGEWAVRHGRLDGPDFSLSRMSWIKPNFLWMMYRSGWGTKDGQEVTLALRLRRAFFERVVREAVPSTFGPGYPSREAWQAAVGQSEVRLQWDPDHAPSGNKLERRAIQLGLRGRTLAAFAHEELLEVIDMRSFVDAQRPLAQDDNPQLQLPVERPLDIGP
;
A
#
# COMPACT_ATOMS: atom_id res chain seq x y z
N MET A 1 28.63 -5.15 -7.46
CA MET A 1 27.39 -4.98 -6.67
C MET A 1 26.40 -4.31 -7.60
N ASN A 2 25.43 -5.06 -8.14
CA ASN A 2 24.34 -4.45 -8.90
C ASN A 2 23.50 -3.67 -7.90
N ASN A 3 23.71 -2.36 -7.81
CA ASN A 3 22.76 -1.48 -7.17
C ASN A 3 21.49 -1.56 -8.03
N ALA A 4 20.55 -2.43 -7.66
CA ALA A 4 19.21 -2.42 -8.22
C ALA A 4 18.63 -1.05 -7.89
N VAL A 5 18.69 -0.14 -8.86
CA VAL A 5 18.21 1.23 -8.71
C VAL A 5 16.69 1.16 -8.69
N THR A 6 16.10 1.25 -7.50
CA THR A 6 14.70 1.66 -7.39
C THR A 6 14.65 3.18 -7.57
N PRO A 7 13.65 3.73 -8.28
CA PRO A 7 13.49 5.18 -8.39
C PRO A 7 12.97 5.82 -7.10
N LEU A 8 12.63 5.02 -6.07
CA LEU A 8 12.30 5.54 -4.74
C LEU A 8 13.56 5.64 -3.86
N PRO A 9 13.72 6.70 -3.04
CA PRO A 9 14.73 6.72 -1.99
C PRO A 9 14.59 5.51 -1.07
N THR A 10 15.71 4.86 -0.77
CA THR A 10 15.78 3.71 0.15
C THR A 10 16.66 4.02 1.36
N GLU A 11 16.37 3.33 2.46
CA GLU A 11 17.15 3.41 3.70
C GLU A 11 17.14 2.04 4.39
N LEU A 12 18.19 1.76 5.17
CA LEU A 12 18.30 0.54 5.97
C LEU A 12 17.06 0.37 6.86
N HIS A 13 16.46 -0.83 6.81
CA HIS A 13 15.30 -1.19 7.62
C HIS A 13 15.51 -0.87 9.10
N LEU A 14 16.68 -1.20 9.65
CA LEU A 14 16.99 -0.97 11.06
C LEU A 14 16.98 0.53 11.45
N ALA A 15 17.46 1.40 10.57
CA ALA A 15 17.47 2.84 10.79
C ALA A 15 16.06 3.45 10.72
N GLN A 16 15.23 2.96 9.80
CA GLN A 16 13.83 3.37 9.71
C GLN A 16 13.00 2.86 10.89
N ARG A 17 13.15 1.57 11.24
CA ARG A 17 12.45 0.91 12.36
C ARG A 17 12.65 1.64 13.69
N ALA A 18 13.85 2.18 13.93
CA ALA A 18 14.16 2.96 15.12
C ALA A 18 13.35 4.28 15.23
N ARG A 19 12.85 4.81 14.10
CA ARG A 19 12.09 6.06 14.03
C ARG A 19 10.58 5.86 13.89
N TRP A 20 10.14 4.64 13.53
CA TRP A 20 8.72 4.34 13.38
C TRP A 20 8.02 4.17 14.75
N PRO A 21 6.72 4.49 14.84
CA PRO A 21 5.91 4.18 16.02
C PRO A 21 5.95 2.68 16.32
N GLN A 22 6.04 2.25 17.58
CA GLN A 22 6.18 0.82 17.90
C GLN A 22 4.83 0.09 18.04
N SER A 23 3.76 0.83 18.36
CA SER A 23 2.41 0.30 18.56
C SER A 23 1.35 1.28 18.03
N GLY A 24 0.09 0.84 17.95
CA GLY A 24 -1.04 1.70 17.57
C GLY A 24 -1.29 1.80 16.05
N GLN A 25 -2.27 2.61 15.68
CA GLN A 25 -2.69 2.80 14.29
C GLN A 25 -1.93 3.94 13.64
N HIS A 26 -1.08 3.63 12.66
CA HIS A 26 -0.26 4.62 11.97
C HIS A 26 -0.25 4.38 10.47
N ILE A 27 -0.34 5.46 9.70
CA ILE A 27 -0.15 5.41 8.25
C ILE A 27 1.34 5.64 7.99
N LEU A 28 2.09 4.58 7.73
CA LEU A 28 3.44 4.69 7.20
C LEU A 28 3.35 4.69 5.67
N ALA A 29 3.99 5.67 5.05
CA ALA A 29 4.03 5.81 3.61
C ALA A 29 5.33 6.49 3.15
N HIS A 30 5.72 6.27 1.90
CA HIS A 30 6.61 7.19 1.20
C HIS A 30 5.78 8.37 0.68
N HIS A 31 6.05 9.59 1.17
CA HIS A 31 5.27 10.77 0.83
C HIS A 31 6.09 12.06 0.89
N ASP A 32 5.61 13.08 0.20
CA ASP A 32 6.07 14.46 0.26
C ASP A 32 4.87 15.43 0.34
N ALA A 33 5.07 16.71 0.02
CA ALA A 33 4.01 17.71 0.06
C ALA A 33 2.89 17.46 -0.99
N GLU A 34 3.20 16.77 -2.09
CA GLU A 34 2.32 16.64 -3.26
C GLU A 34 1.92 15.20 -3.55
N THR A 35 2.73 14.23 -3.15
CA THR A 35 2.56 12.83 -3.53
C THR A 35 2.66 11.85 -2.37
N VAL A 36 2.05 10.68 -2.55
CA VAL A 36 2.15 9.52 -1.67
C VAL A 36 2.22 8.26 -2.49
N VAL A 37 3.02 7.29 -2.06
CA VAL A 37 3.12 5.98 -2.71
C VAL A 37 2.25 4.97 -1.99
N VAL A 38 1.55 4.17 -2.79
CA VAL A 38 0.93 2.93 -2.34
C VAL A 38 1.47 1.75 -3.13
N TYR A 39 1.51 0.59 -2.51
CA TYR A 39 2.03 -0.63 -3.11
C TYR A 39 0.90 -1.60 -3.42
N GLN A 40 1.02 -2.25 -4.57
CA GLN A 40 0.19 -3.40 -4.95
C GLN A 40 1.06 -4.47 -5.59
N ALA A 41 0.59 -5.71 -5.55
CA ALA A 41 1.18 -6.81 -6.30
C ALA A 41 0.13 -7.47 -7.17
N TYR A 42 0.53 -7.80 -8.39
CA TYR A 42 -0.38 -8.29 -9.42
C TYR A 42 0.21 -9.48 -10.17
N ARG A 43 -0.69 -10.23 -10.81
CA ARG A 43 -0.31 -11.17 -11.87
C ARG A 43 0.43 -10.43 -13.01
N PRO A 44 1.32 -11.11 -13.76
CA PRO A 44 2.08 -10.49 -14.85
C PRO A 44 1.23 -9.69 -15.85
N ALA A 45 0.09 -10.24 -16.28
CA ALA A 45 -0.78 -9.59 -17.24
C ALA A 45 -1.24 -8.17 -16.83
N ILE A 46 -1.54 -7.95 -15.54
CA ILE A 46 -1.93 -6.63 -15.03
C ILE A 46 -0.67 -5.79 -14.78
N GLY A 47 0.31 -6.34 -14.07
CA GLY A 47 1.48 -5.59 -13.63
C GLY A 47 2.34 -5.08 -14.77
N GLU A 48 2.64 -5.93 -15.76
CA GLU A 48 3.46 -5.55 -16.91
C GLU A 48 2.71 -4.64 -17.88
N TRP A 49 1.39 -4.77 -17.97
CA TRP A 49 0.57 -3.81 -18.68
C TRP A 49 0.67 -2.44 -18.02
N ALA A 50 0.56 -2.38 -16.69
CA ALA A 50 0.61 -1.14 -15.95
C ALA A 50 1.97 -0.43 -16.05
N VAL A 51 3.07 -1.18 -15.97
CA VAL A 51 4.42 -0.64 -16.17
C VAL A 51 4.58 -0.04 -17.57
N ARG A 52 4.03 -0.68 -18.61
CA ARG A 52 4.13 -0.18 -20.00
C ARG A 52 3.27 1.06 -20.27
N HIS A 53 2.14 1.20 -19.59
CA HIS A 53 1.15 2.26 -19.91
C HIS A 53 1.05 3.36 -18.85
N GLY A 54 1.69 3.19 -17.70
CA GLY A 54 1.65 4.16 -16.60
C GLY A 54 0.28 4.27 -15.91
N ARG A 55 -0.61 3.28 -16.08
CA ARG A 55 -1.96 3.24 -15.52
C ARG A 55 -2.45 1.81 -15.32
N LEU A 56 -3.58 1.61 -14.63
CA LEU A 56 -4.06 0.27 -14.23
C LEU A 56 -5.30 -0.20 -14.99
N ASP A 57 -5.96 0.64 -15.79
CA ASP A 57 -7.23 0.36 -16.49
C ASP A 57 -7.12 -0.55 -17.73
N GLY A 58 -6.15 -1.47 -17.71
CA GLY A 58 -5.93 -2.46 -18.77
C GLY A 58 -6.97 -3.58 -18.78
N PRO A 59 -6.96 -4.44 -19.82
CA PRO A 59 -8.01 -5.44 -20.06
C PRO A 59 -8.18 -6.47 -18.93
N ASP A 60 -7.10 -6.80 -18.22
CA ASP A 60 -7.11 -7.77 -17.11
C ASP A 60 -7.42 -7.15 -15.75
N PHE A 61 -7.46 -5.82 -15.64
CA PHE A 61 -7.78 -5.12 -14.41
C PHE A 61 -9.28 -4.89 -14.29
N SER A 62 -9.85 -5.27 -13.15
CA SER A 62 -11.29 -5.20 -12.93
C SER A 62 -11.66 -3.95 -12.13
N LEU A 63 -12.28 -2.98 -12.79
CA LEU A 63 -12.87 -1.79 -12.15
C LEU A 63 -14.18 -2.09 -11.41
N SER A 64 -14.78 -3.27 -11.61
CA SER A 64 -16.02 -3.68 -10.95
C SER A 64 -15.81 -4.32 -9.58
N ARG A 65 -14.58 -4.70 -9.23
CA ARG A 65 -14.23 -5.27 -7.93
C ARG A 65 -13.51 -4.26 -7.05
N MET A 66 -13.58 -4.47 -5.75
CA MET A 66 -12.78 -3.71 -4.78
C MET A 66 -11.28 -3.96 -5.00
N SER A 67 -10.47 -2.89 -5.05
CA SER A 67 -9.01 -3.00 -5.01
C SER A 67 -8.47 -2.48 -3.68
N TRP A 68 -7.59 -3.23 -3.04
CA TRP A 68 -7.08 -2.89 -1.71
C TRP A 68 -5.64 -2.39 -1.76
N ILE A 69 -5.47 -1.08 -1.58
CA ILE A 69 -4.18 -0.38 -1.62
C ILE A 69 -3.52 -0.32 -0.24
N LYS A 70 -2.19 -0.33 -0.21
CA LYS A 70 -1.37 -0.33 1.02
C LYS A 70 -0.31 0.76 0.93
N PRO A 71 -0.28 1.78 1.80
CA PRO A 71 0.80 2.75 1.80
C PRO A 71 2.11 2.20 2.38
N ASN A 72 2.05 1.08 3.12
CA ASN A 72 3.21 0.47 3.78
C ASN A 72 3.79 -0.70 2.97
N PHE A 73 5.10 -0.66 2.73
CA PHE A 73 5.83 -1.61 1.90
C PHE A 73 5.86 -3.01 2.51
N LEU A 74 6.22 -3.15 3.79
CA LEU A 74 6.33 -4.46 4.45
C LEU A 74 4.97 -5.16 4.55
N TRP A 75 3.87 -4.40 4.70
CA TRP A 75 2.53 -4.95 4.60
C TRP A 75 2.26 -5.55 3.21
N MET A 76 2.71 -4.90 2.12
CA MET A 76 2.62 -5.48 0.78
C MET A 76 3.57 -6.67 0.58
N MET A 77 4.78 -6.65 1.16
CA MET A 77 5.72 -7.77 1.06
C MET A 77 5.22 -9.00 1.78
N TYR A 78 4.65 -8.86 2.98
CA TYR A 78 3.95 -9.94 3.65
C TYR A 78 2.81 -10.50 2.77
N ARG A 79 2.03 -9.62 2.15
CA ARG A 79 0.85 -10.04 1.38
C ARG A 79 1.20 -10.77 0.10
N SER A 80 2.25 -10.35 -0.60
CA SER A 80 2.77 -10.96 -1.83
C SER A 80 3.80 -12.08 -1.58
N GLY A 81 4.26 -12.27 -0.35
CA GLY A 81 5.37 -13.17 -0.06
C GLY A 81 6.66 -12.70 -0.74
N TRP A 82 6.95 -11.40 -0.69
CA TRP A 82 8.08 -10.80 -1.41
C TRP A 82 8.06 -11.11 -2.91
N GLY A 83 6.88 -10.98 -3.54
CA GLY A 83 6.66 -11.22 -4.97
C GLY A 83 6.68 -12.69 -5.42
N THR A 84 6.57 -13.65 -4.50
CA THR A 84 6.64 -15.10 -4.83
C THR A 84 5.29 -15.81 -4.87
N LYS A 85 4.23 -15.18 -4.35
CA LYS A 85 2.89 -15.79 -4.37
C LYS A 85 2.26 -15.69 -5.77
N ASP A 86 1.60 -16.78 -6.17
CA ASP A 86 0.82 -16.87 -7.39
C ASP A 86 -0.19 -15.71 -7.49
N GLY A 87 -0.20 -15.04 -8.64
CA GLY A 87 -1.03 -13.87 -8.93
C GLY A 87 -0.60 -12.56 -8.25
N GLN A 88 0.59 -12.53 -7.61
CA GLN A 88 1.19 -11.36 -6.95
C GLN A 88 2.69 -11.20 -7.26
N GLU A 89 3.10 -11.60 -8.46
CA GLU A 89 4.50 -11.67 -8.90
C GLU A 89 5.07 -10.29 -9.25
N VAL A 90 4.23 -9.38 -9.75
CA VAL A 90 4.65 -8.02 -10.13
C VAL A 90 4.30 -7.04 -9.02
N THR A 91 5.31 -6.69 -8.22
CA THR A 91 5.18 -5.62 -7.22
C THR A 91 5.34 -4.26 -7.87
N LEU A 92 4.38 -3.37 -7.64
CA LEU A 92 4.40 -2.00 -8.09
C LEU A 92 4.37 -1.04 -6.91
N ALA A 93 5.14 0.03 -7.01
CA ALA A 93 4.93 1.26 -6.26
C ALA A 93 4.15 2.23 -7.16
N LEU A 94 3.03 2.75 -6.64
CA LEU A 94 2.08 3.58 -7.38
C LEU A 94 2.05 4.95 -6.72
N ARG A 95 2.61 5.95 -7.40
CA ARG A 95 2.65 7.32 -6.88
C ARG A 95 1.34 8.01 -7.19
N LEU A 96 0.65 8.48 -6.15
CA LEU A 96 -0.63 9.16 -6.24
C LEU A 96 -0.48 10.63 -5.88
N ARG A 97 -1.42 11.46 -6.34
CA ARG A 97 -1.63 12.78 -5.73
C ARG A 97 -1.97 12.61 -4.26
N ARG A 98 -1.26 13.31 -3.39
CA ARG A 98 -1.47 13.25 -1.93
C ARG A 98 -2.89 13.69 -1.55
N ALA A 99 -3.40 14.75 -2.16
CA ALA A 99 -4.76 15.25 -1.92
C ALA A 99 -5.83 14.17 -2.18
N PHE A 100 -5.65 13.36 -3.23
CA PHE A 100 -6.53 12.23 -3.51
C PHE A 100 -6.48 11.19 -2.39
N PHE A 101 -5.28 10.76 -1.99
CA PHE A 101 -5.12 9.77 -0.93
C PHE A 101 -5.69 10.24 0.41
N GLU A 102 -5.44 11.50 0.79
CA GLU A 102 -6.00 12.05 2.02
C GLU A 102 -7.53 12.08 1.99
N ARG A 103 -8.12 12.47 0.85
CA ARG A 103 -9.57 12.41 0.65
C ARG A 103 -10.09 10.98 0.78
N VAL A 104 -9.42 10.01 0.16
CA VAL A 104 -9.76 8.57 0.28
C VAL A 104 -9.76 8.15 1.74
N VAL A 105 -8.75 8.53 2.54
CA VAL A 105 -8.72 8.18 3.97
C VAL A 105 -9.89 8.81 4.74
N ARG A 106 -10.19 10.09 4.50
CA ARG A 106 -11.28 10.81 5.18
C ARG A 106 -12.68 10.26 4.82
N GLU A 107 -12.86 9.80 3.59
CA GLU A 107 -14.14 9.22 3.11
C GLU A 107 -14.33 7.74 3.48
N ALA A 108 -13.33 7.11 4.09
CA ALA A 108 -13.32 5.68 4.29
C ALA A 108 -14.24 5.21 5.42
N VAL A 109 -15.05 4.19 5.13
CA VAL A 109 -15.90 3.54 6.13
C VAL A 109 -15.21 2.29 6.67
N PRO A 110 -15.10 2.11 8.01
CA PRO A 110 -14.48 0.94 8.62
C PRO A 110 -15.04 -0.39 8.11
N SER A 111 -14.16 -1.37 7.87
CA SER A 111 -14.53 -2.69 7.36
C SER A 111 -15.29 -3.55 8.37
N THR A 112 -15.24 -3.15 9.65
CA THR A 112 -15.93 -3.78 10.79
C THR A 112 -16.76 -2.73 11.52
N PHE A 113 -17.92 -3.13 12.06
CA PHE A 113 -18.73 -2.28 12.93
C PHE A 113 -17.93 -1.85 14.18
N GLY A 114 -18.07 -0.59 14.58
CA GLY A 114 -17.33 -0.02 15.70
C GLY A 114 -18.02 1.23 16.27
N PRO A 115 -17.43 1.83 17.31
CA PRO A 115 -18.06 2.88 18.12
C PRO A 115 -18.39 4.18 17.36
N GLY A 116 -17.85 4.38 16.15
CA GLY A 116 -18.16 5.52 15.29
C GLY A 116 -19.54 5.47 14.63
N TYR A 117 -20.35 4.44 14.88
CA TYR A 117 -21.68 4.28 14.31
C TYR A 117 -22.73 4.00 15.39
N PRO A 118 -23.93 4.63 15.29
CA PRO A 118 -24.98 4.48 16.30
C PRO A 118 -25.62 3.08 16.30
N SER A 119 -25.57 2.37 15.17
CA SER A 119 -26.05 0.99 15.08
C SER A 119 -25.36 0.23 13.93
N ARG A 120 -25.57 -1.09 13.89
CA ARG A 120 -25.06 -1.95 12.81
C ARG A 120 -25.72 -1.60 11.47
N GLU A 121 -27.01 -1.25 11.48
CA GLU A 121 -27.78 -0.85 10.30
C GLU A 121 -27.28 0.48 9.73
N ALA A 122 -27.01 1.46 10.60
CA ALA A 122 -26.42 2.74 10.18
C ALA A 122 -25.03 2.55 9.56
N TRP A 123 -24.20 1.68 10.16
CA TRP A 123 -22.92 1.29 9.58
C TRP A 123 -23.09 0.61 8.21
N GLN A 124 -23.98 -0.37 8.09
CA GLN A 124 -24.25 -1.06 6.82
C GLN A 124 -24.74 -0.11 5.73
N ALA A 125 -25.60 0.85 6.06
CA ALA A 125 -26.04 1.89 5.13
C ALA A 125 -24.85 2.74 4.65
N ALA A 126 -23.98 3.18 5.56
CA ALA A 126 -22.74 3.90 5.20
C ALA A 126 -21.80 3.02 4.35
N VAL A 127 -21.65 1.73 4.68
CA VAL A 127 -20.92 0.77 3.84
C VAL A 127 -21.52 0.70 2.44
N GLY A 128 -22.84 0.70 2.31
CA GLY A 128 -23.53 0.64 1.02
C GLY A 128 -23.29 1.88 0.15
N GLN A 129 -23.19 3.07 0.78
CA GLN A 129 -23.04 4.35 0.10
C GLN A 129 -21.59 4.75 -0.19
N SER A 130 -20.61 4.24 0.58
CA SER A 130 -19.21 4.64 0.43
C SER A 130 -18.48 3.87 -0.68
N GLU A 131 -17.61 4.55 -1.42
CA GLU A 131 -16.70 3.93 -2.39
C GLU A 131 -15.35 3.53 -1.75
N VAL A 132 -15.15 3.81 -0.46
CA VAL A 132 -13.91 3.55 0.25
C VAL A 132 -14.13 2.77 1.54
N ARG A 133 -13.37 1.70 1.70
CA ARG A 133 -13.36 0.84 2.91
C ARG A 133 -12.03 1.00 3.63
N LEU A 134 -12.03 1.06 4.94
CA LEU A 134 -10.81 1.13 5.75
C LEU A 134 -10.67 -0.11 6.62
N GLN A 135 -9.49 -0.70 6.63
CA GLN A 135 -9.14 -1.78 7.51
C GLN A 135 -7.77 -1.52 8.16
N TRP A 136 -7.70 -1.77 9.46
CA TRP A 136 -6.43 -1.81 10.20
C TRP A 136 -6.05 -3.27 10.45
N ASP A 137 -4.93 -3.70 9.89
CA ASP A 137 -4.35 -5.03 10.10
C ASP A 137 -3.06 -4.92 10.93
N PRO A 138 -2.52 -6.02 11.48
CA PRO A 138 -1.17 -5.99 12.03
C PRO A 138 -0.20 -5.47 10.97
N ASP A 139 0.74 -4.63 11.38
CA ASP A 139 1.95 -4.42 10.57
C ASP A 139 2.86 -5.65 10.71
N HIS A 140 3.83 -5.78 9.82
CA HIS A 140 4.69 -6.96 9.73
C HIS A 140 6.17 -6.58 9.68
N ALA A 141 6.97 -7.39 10.38
CA ALA A 141 8.41 -7.39 10.23
C ALA A 141 8.84 -8.04 8.89
N PRO A 142 10.07 -7.84 8.42
CA PRO A 142 10.56 -8.45 7.16
C PRO A 142 10.34 -9.96 7.05
N SER A 143 10.49 -10.69 8.16
CA SER A 143 10.24 -12.15 8.25
C SER A 143 8.76 -12.54 8.13
N GLY A 144 7.85 -11.57 8.26
CA GLY A 144 6.40 -11.78 8.29
C GLY A 144 5.79 -11.86 9.70
N ASN A 145 6.60 -11.74 10.76
CA ASN A 145 6.09 -11.66 12.14
C ASN A 145 5.18 -10.44 12.32
N LYS A 146 4.09 -10.62 13.09
CA LYS A 146 3.17 -9.53 13.42
C LYS A 146 3.82 -8.55 14.40
N LEU A 147 3.54 -7.26 14.24
CA LEU A 147 3.95 -6.20 15.14
C LEU A 147 2.74 -5.63 15.91
N GLU A 148 3.02 -4.94 17.02
CA GLU A 148 1.98 -4.22 17.77
C GLU A 148 1.44 -3.01 17.02
N ARG A 149 2.29 -2.37 16.19
CA ARG A 149 1.86 -1.34 15.24
C ARG A 149 0.89 -1.96 14.22
N ARG A 150 -0.10 -1.18 13.81
CA ARG A 150 -1.11 -1.53 12.82
C ARG A 150 -0.81 -0.80 11.51
N ALA A 151 -1.01 -1.50 10.39
CA ALA A 151 -0.94 -0.94 9.04
C ALA A 151 -2.35 -0.76 8.47
N ILE A 152 -2.57 0.35 7.75
CA ILE A 152 -3.83 0.61 7.06
C ILE A 152 -3.87 -0.11 5.71
N GLN A 153 -5.07 -0.54 5.33
CA GLN A 153 -5.40 -0.92 3.97
C GLN A 153 -6.71 -0.25 3.57
N LEU A 154 -6.75 0.33 2.37
CA LEU A 154 -7.92 1.04 1.86
C LEU A 154 -8.49 0.29 0.65
N GLY A 155 -9.75 -0.09 0.73
CA GLY A 155 -10.49 -0.74 -0.34
C GLY A 155 -11.16 0.32 -1.19
N LEU A 156 -10.86 0.37 -2.48
CA LEU A 156 -11.43 1.31 -3.45
C LEU A 156 -12.39 0.59 -4.39
N ARG A 157 -13.54 1.18 -4.68
CA ARG A 157 -14.48 0.72 -5.70
C ARG A 157 -15.12 1.90 -6.45
N GLY A 158 -15.89 1.61 -7.48
CA GLY A 158 -16.68 2.63 -8.20
C GLY A 158 -15.80 3.73 -8.80
N ARG A 159 -16.24 4.98 -8.67
CA ARG A 159 -15.53 6.14 -9.24
C ARG A 159 -14.18 6.37 -8.56
N THR A 160 -14.07 6.14 -7.25
CA THR A 160 -12.78 6.26 -6.55
C THR A 160 -11.73 5.28 -7.08
N LEU A 161 -12.13 4.04 -7.41
CA LEU A 161 -11.21 3.08 -8.05
C LEU A 161 -10.83 3.50 -9.47
N ALA A 162 -11.79 4.00 -10.25
CA ALA A 162 -11.52 4.50 -11.60
C ALA A 162 -10.53 5.67 -11.57
N ALA A 163 -10.75 6.66 -10.70
CA ALA A 163 -9.84 7.80 -10.51
C ALA A 163 -8.44 7.34 -10.09
N PHE A 164 -8.34 6.41 -9.13
CA PHE A 164 -7.09 5.78 -8.74
C PHE A 164 -6.37 5.09 -9.90
N ALA A 165 -7.09 4.43 -10.80
CA ALA A 165 -6.48 3.62 -11.84
C ALA A 165 -5.79 4.43 -12.95
N HIS A 166 -6.16 5.69 -13.17
CA HIS A 166 -5.62 6.46 -14.30
C HIS A 166 -5.59 8.00 -14.12
N GLU A 167 -6.50 8.61 -13.34
CA GLU A 167 -6.58 10.08 -13.20
C GLU A 167 -5.61 10.61 -12.12
N GLU A 168 -5.56 9.90 -10.99
CA GLU A 168 -4.87 10.30 -9.77
C GLU A 168 -3.52 9.59 -9.60
N LEU A 169 -3.25 8.62 -10.49
CA LEU A 169 -2.01 7.87 -10.60
C LEU A 169 -1.00 8.63 -11.46
N LEU A 170 0.04 9.13 -10.80
CA LEU A 170 1.08 9.95 -11.42
C LEU A 170 2.22 9.10 -11.98
N GLU A 171 2.51 7.96 -11.37
CA GLU A 171 3.65 7.13 -11.73
C GLU A 171 3.41 5.66 -11.36
N VAL A 172 3.79 4.75 -12.28
CA VAL A 172 3.88 3.32 -12.03
C VAL A 172 5.35 2.93 -11.99
N ILE A 173 5.82 2.51 -10.82
CA ILE A 173 7.21 2.11 -10.57
C ILE A 173 7.28 0.59 -10.48
N ASP A 174 8.04 -0.03 -11.38
CA ASP A 174 8.34 -1.46 -11.31
C ASP A 174 9.34 -1.75 -10.18
N MET A 175 8.87 -2.45 -9.15
CA MET A 175 9.68 -2.76 -7.96
C MET A 175 10.27 -4.17 -8.01
N ARG A 176 10.05 -4.96 -9.07
CA ARG A 176 10.46 -6.37 -9.11
C ARG A 176 11.95 -6.57 -8.84
N SER A 177 12.81 -5.88 -9.58
CA SER A 177 14.27 -6.02 -9.41
C SER A 177 14.73 -5.60 -8.01
N PHE A 178 14.08 -4.60 -7.40
CA PHE A 178 14.37 -4.19 -6.04
C PHE A 178 13.91 -5.27 -5.04
N VAL A 179 12.67 -5.74 -5.16
CA VAL A 179 12.11 -6.79 -4.29
C VAL A 179 12.93 -8.07 -4.38
N ASP A 180 13.34 -8.49 -5.58
CA ASP A 180 14.20 -9.67 -5.78
C ASP A 180 15.56 -9.52 -5.09
N ALA A 181 16.16 -8.33 -5.13
CA ALA A 181 17.42 -8.05 -4.47
C ALA A 181 17.29 -8.01 -2.93
N GLN A 182 16.16 -7.53 -2.40
CA GLN A 182 15.92 -7.42 -0.96
C GLN A 182 15.38 -8.71 -0.32
N ARG A 183 14.63 -9.53 -1.06
CA ARG A 183 14.03 -10.78 -0.57
C ARG A 183 15.01 -11.72 0.16
N PRO A 184 16.24 -12.01 -0.32
CA PRO A 184 17.17 -12.86 0.43
C PRO A 184 17.65 -12.23 1.75
N LEU A 185 17.48 -10.92 1.91
CA LEU A 185 17.84 -10.16 3.11
C LEU A 185 16.66 -9.99 4.08
N ALA A 186 15.46 -10.48 3.76
CA ALA A 186 14.22 -10.26 4.48
C ALA A 186 14.13 -10.99 5.85
N GLN A 187 15.05 -10.64 6.75
CA GLN A 187 15.09 -11.08 8.14
C GLN A 187 15.05 -9.84 9.03
N ASP A 188 14.42 -9.96 10.19
CA ASP A 188 14.05 -8.80 11.02
C ASP A 188 15.24 -7.94 11.43
N ASP A 189 16.39 -8.57 11.71
CA ASP A 189 17.60 -7.90 12.17
C ASP A 189 18.74 -7.87 11.13
N ASN A 190 18.43 -8.09 9.85
CA ASN A 190 19.45 -8.02 8.81
C ASN A 190 19.93 -6.57 8.61
N PRO A 191 21.21 -6.25 8.84
CA PRO A 191 21.73 -4.88 8.75
C PRO A 191 21.88 -4.38 7.31
N GLN A 192 21.71 -5.24 6.31
CA GLN A 192 21.82 -4.91 4.89
C GLN A 192 20.46 -4.72 4.21
N LEU A 193 19.36 -5.09 4.86
CA LEU A 193 18.03 -4.95 4.28
C LEU A 193 17.70 -3.48 4.09
N GLN A 194 17.42 -3.10 2.85
CA GLN A 194 16.94 -1.77 2.49
C GLN A 194 15.45 -1.81 2.17
N LEU A 195 14.73 -0.76 2.53
CA LEU A 195 13.33 -0.57 2.20
C LEU A 195 13.15 0.84 1.61
N PRO A 196 12.07 1.09 0.85
CA PRO A 196 11.66 2.47 0.53
C PRO A 196 11.59 3.31 1.81
N VAL A 197 11.95 4.59 1.73
CA VAL A 197 11.87 5.50 2.87
C VAL A 197 10.41 5.76 3.20
N GLU A 198 9.95 5.32 4.36
CA GLU A 198 8.59 5.55 4.85
C GLU A 198 8.60 6.35 6.14
N ARG A 199 7.65 7.29 6.26
CA ARG A 199 7.45 8.13 7.44
C ARG A 199 5.98 8.13 7.82
N PRO A 200 5.63 8.37 9.10
CA PRO A 200 4.26 8.66 9.47
C PRO A 200 3.65 9.75 8.59
N LEU A 201 2.45 9.51 8.11
CA LEU A 201 1.63 10.47 7.38
C LEU A 201 0.44 10.85 8.27
N ASP A 202 0.47 12.09 8.77
CA ASP A 202 -0.63 12.66 9.54
C ASP A 202 -1.62 13.33 8.58
N ILE A 203 -2.87 12.86 8.58
CA ILE A 203 -3.94 13.33 7.69
C ILE A 203 -4.83 14.38 8.37
N GLY A 204 -4.53 14.70 9.63
CA GLY A 204 -5.38 15.52 10.48
C GLY A 204 -6.70 14.82 10.85
N PRO A 205 -7.54 15.46 11.68
CA PRO A 205 -8.89 14.98 11.96
C PRO A 205 -9.81 15.02 10.73
#